data_AF-A0A9D6M8T1-F1
#
_entry.id   AF-A0A9D6M8T1-F1
#
_cell.length_a   1.000
_cell.length_b   1.000
_cell.length_c   1.000
_cell.angle_alpha   90.00
_cell.angle_beta   90.00
_cell.angle_gamma   90.00
#
_symmetry.space_group_name_H-M   'P 1'
#
loop_
_entity.id
_entity.type
_entity.pdbx_description
1 polymer ?
#
loop_
_entity_poly.entity_id
_entity_poly.type
_entity_poly.pdbx_seq_one_letter_code
_entity_poly.pdbx_strand_id
1 'polypeptide(L)'
;QASFFMLGPIPGSRDHQRWVAEERLTGHSLLDPDFNRYDSFHPTMPHPRMTADEWHAVYRECWRVFYSFENMRAILSRLHSGNYWGVFRNFIFSKNAAEIEGEHPMITGFWRLKDRLTRRPGFPIPGRWPHFVGQLREKAHQIQKWAALLLEMEELWLETRPATRLERRLIADLERLRERETEWADSLRLPDPSALLRASSTSAIANVVEMRRALRDWTNTVLPAFLQRGRGAMEASLSSLPQMPSVTLNLSLPDLWDKVPTDMRDWILCAERYMRSVQVSRRPLDWYWLQAWHNLRAGKFWRLRPSQVVVNFVRDFSLSARFAWALLTASDTRMRSRP
;
A
#
# COMPACT_ATOMS: atom_id res chain seq x y z
N GLN A 1 -3.72 -18.17 0.73
CA GLN A 1 -4.75 -17.77 -0.24
C GLN A 1 -6.10 -18.09 0.38
N ALA A 2 -7.08 -17.18 0.29
CA ALA A 2 -8.44 -17.44 0.73
C ALA A 2 -9.36 -17.36 -0.49
N SER A 3 -10.25 -18.34 -0.61
CA SER A 3 -11.21 -18.44 -1.71
C SER A 3 -12.58 -18.73 -1.14
N PHE A 4 -13.60 -18.05 -1.66
CA PHE A 4 -14.98 -18.22 -1.25
C PHE A 4 -15.75 -18.97 -2.34
N PHE A 5 -16.60 -19.91 -1.92
CA PHE A 5 -17.41 -20.75 -2.80
C PHE A 5 -18.86 -20.73 -2.33
N MET A 6 -19.77 -20.80 -3.29
CA MET A 6 -21.18 -21.11 -3.08
C MET A 6 -21.39 -22.61 -3.25
N LEU A 7 -22.26 -23.20 -2.45
CA LEU A 7 -22.62 -24.61 -2.60
C LEU A 7 -23.35 -24.80 -3.94
N GLY A 8 -22.71 -25.50 -4.88
CA GLY A 8 -23.33 -25.93 -6.13
C GLY A 8 -23.59 -27.44 -6.08
N PRO A 9 -24.85 -27.92 -6.16
CA PRO A 9 -25.14 -29.35 -6.17
C PRO A 9 -24.76 -29.95 -7.52
N ILE A 10 -23.54 -30.48 -7.63
CA ILE A 10 -23.04 -31.10 -8.86
C ILE A 10 -23.89 -32.32 -9.22
N PRO A 11 -24.25 -32.54 -10.51
CA PRO A 11 -24.94 -33.74 -10.94
C PRO A 11 -24.26 -35.02 -10.45
N GLY A 12 -25.03 -35.92 -9.85
CA GLY A 12 -24.54 -37.16 -9.23
C GLY A 12 -24.19 -37.05 -7.74
N SER A 13 -24.16 -35.84 -7.17
CA SER A 13 -24.05 -35.66 -5.72
C SER A 13 -25.35 -36.03 -4.98
N ARG A 14 -25.23 -36.38 -3.70
CA ARG A 14 -26.39 -36.65 -2.83
C ARG A 14 -27.31 -35.43 -2.71
N ASP A 15 -26.73 -34.22 -2.70
CA ASP A 15 -27.50 -32.98 -2.61
C ASP A 15 -28.28 -32.71 -3.91
N HIS A 16 -27.67 -32.95 -5.07
CA HIS A 16 -28.39 -32.90 -6.35
C HIS A 16 -29.53 -33.93 -6.40
N GLN A 17 -29.29 -35.18 -5.95
CA GLN A 17 -30.33 -36.21 -5.91
C GLN A 17 -31.51 -35.81 -5.02
N ARG A 18 -31.25 -35.19 -3.87
CA ARG A 18 -32.28 -34.69 -2.96
C ARG A 18 -33.14 -33.60 -3.61
N TRP A 19 -32.51 -32.59 -4.20
CA TRP A 19 -33.22 -31.50 -4.85
C TRP A 19 -34.04 -31.97 -6.05
N VAL A 20 -33.52 -32.88 -6.87
CA VAL A 20 -34.29 -33.48 -7.97
C VAL A 20 -35.48 -34.29 -7.47
N ALA A 21 -35.34 -35.02 -6.36
CA ALA A 21 -36.46 -35.73 -5.75
C ALA A 21 -37.55 -34.77 -5.24
N GLU A 22 -37.14 -33.64 -4.65
CA GLU A 22 -38.05 -32.60 -4.18
C GLU A 22 -38.74 -31.87 -5.34
N GLU A 23 -38.02 -31.60 -6.43
CA GLU A 23 -38.56 -31.04 -7.68
C GLU A 23 -39.68 -31.93 -8.25
N ARG A 24 -39.49 -33.25 -8.22
CA ARG A 24 -40.50 -34.23 -8.66
C ARG A 24 -41.74 -34.26 -7.77
N LEU A 25 -41.58 -34.00 -6.47
CA LEU A 25 -42.69 -33.99 -5.51
C LEU A 25 -43.50 -32.68 -5.59
N THR A 26 -42.81 -31.55 -5.77
CA THR A 26 -43.42 -30.21 -5.79
C THR A 26 -43.89 -29.79 -7.18
N GLY A 27 -43.34 -30.38 -8.24
CA GLY A 27 -43.62 -30.01 -9.63
C GLY A 27 -43.00 -28.68 -10.08
N HIS A 28 -42.17 -28.04 -9.24
CA HIS A 28 -41.54 -26.76 -9.50
C HIS A 28 -40.02 -26.91 -9.64
N SER A 29 -39.42 -26.32 -10.68
CA SER A 29 -37.96 -26.29 -10.89
C SER A 29 -37.27 -25.54 -9.75
N LEU A 30 -36.57 -26.27 -8.88
CA LEU A 30 -35.83 -25.71 -7.74
C LEU A 30 -34.36 -25.41 -8.08
N LEU A 31 -33.78 -26.22 -8.96
CA LEU A 31 -32.41 -26.08 -9.42
C LEU A 31 -32.34 -25.15 -10.63
N ASP A 32 -31.19 -24.53 -10.85
CA ASP A 32 -30.95 -23.70 -12.03
C ASP A 32 -30.94 -24.58 -13.30
N PRO A 33 -31.73 -24.26 -14.33
CA PRO A 33 -31.77 -25.06 -15.55
C PRO A 33 -30.48 -24.94 -16.39
N ASP A 34 -29.66 -23.91 -16.15
CA ASP A 34 -28.43 -23.68 -16.90
C ASP A 34 -27.21 -24.27 -16.18
N PHE A 35 -26.77 -25.44 -16.62
CA PHE A 35 -25.56 -26.10 -16.10
C PHE A 35 -24.29 -25.25 -16.19
N ASN A 36 -24.24 -24.23 -17.06
CA ASN A 36 -23.09 -23.32 -17.12
C ASN A 36 -22.94 -22.45 -15.87
N ARG A 37 -23.98 -22.34 -15.03
CA ARG A 37 -23.97 -21.61 -13.76
C ARG A 37 -23.49 -22.46 -12.59
N TYR A 38 -23.25 -23.76 -12.78
CA TYR A 38 -22.78 -24.68 -11.73
C TYR A 38 -21.27 -24.56 -11.52
N ASP A 39 -20.84 -23.34 -11.20
CA ASP A 39 -19.45 -22.91 -11.17
C ASP A 39 -18.96 -22.59 -9.76
N SER A 40 -19.80 -22.82 -8.75
CA SER A 40 -19.56 -22.54 -7.33
C SER A 40 -19.40 -21.06 -6.98
N PHE A 41 -19.89 -20.15 -7.81
CA PHE A 41 -20.01 -18.73 -7.49
C PHE A 41 -21.31 -18.08 -7.98
N HIS A 42 -22.18 -18.84 -8.64
CA HIS A 42 -23.59 -18.50 -8.81
C HIS A 42 -24.50 -19.32 -7.89
N PRO A 43 -25.64 -18.75 -7.45
CA PRO A 43 -26.67 -19.48 -6.74
C PRO A 43 -27.41 -20.40 -7.73
N THR A 44 -27.22 -21.71 -7.62
CA THR A 44 -27.89 -22.71 -8.48
C THR A 44 -28.91 -23.60 -7.75
N MET A 45 -29.12 -23.34 -6.46
CA MET A 45 -30.06 -24.06 -5.61
C MET A 45 -30.68 -23.10 -4.59
N PRO A 46 -31.85 -23.42 -4.02
CA PRO A 46 -32.49 -22.59 -3.01
C PRO A 46 -31.66 -22.57 -1.72
N HIS A 47 -31.50 -21.39 -1.14
CA HIS A 47 -30.88 -21.22 0.17
C HIS A 47 -31.98 -21.17 1.25
N PRO A 48 -31.82 -21.83 2.42
CA PRO A 48 -32.90 -21.96 3.41
C PRO A 48 -33.44 -20.65 3.99
N ARG A 49 -32.66 -19.57 3.92
CA ARG A 49 -32.96 -18.27 4.56
C ARG A 49 -32.78 -17.06 3.66
N MET A 50 -32.25 -17.25 2.45
CA MET A 50 -31.89 -16.14 1.57
C MET A 50 -32.45 -16.44 0.20
N THR A 51 -32.89 -15.41 -0.50
CA THR A 51 -33.12 -15.46 -1.93
C THR A 51 -31.79 -15.67 -2.67
N ALA A 52 -31.86 -16.09 -3.93
CA ALA A 52 -30.67 -16.24 -4.78
C ALA A 52 -29.87 -14.93 -4.88
N ASP A 53 -30.56 -13.79 -5.01
CA ASP A 53 -29.93 -12.47 -5.12
C ASP A 53 -29.24 -12.05 -3.82
N GLU A 54 -29.88 -12.26 -2.67
CA GLU A 54 -29.28 -11.99 -1.36
C GLU A 54 -28.04 -12.87 -1.14
N TRP A 55 -28.13 -14.16 -1.46
CA TRP A 55 -27.00 -15.08 -1.29
C TRP A 55 -25.81 -14.70 -2.18
N HIS A 56 -26.08 -14.34 -3.44
CA HIS A 56 -25.04 -13.87 -4.37
C HIS A 56 -24.47 -12.50 -3.94
N ALA A 57 -25.29 -11.61 -3.38
CA ALA A 57 -24.82 -10.35 -2.83
C ALA A 57 -23.86 -10.56 -1.65
N VAL A 58 -24.21 -11.45 -0.72
CA VAL A 58 -23.32 -11.85 0.40
C VAL A 58 -22.02 -12.45 -0.12
N TYR A 59 -22.09 -13.32 -1.15
CA TYR A 59 -20.90 -13.88 -1.79
C TYR A 59 -19.94 -12.80 -2.31
N ARG A 60 -20.46 -11.81 -3.06
CA ARG A 60 -19.65 -10.69 -3.57
C ARG A 60 -19.12 -9.81 -2.45
N GLU A 61 -19.90 -9.63 -1.39
CA GLU A 61 -19.45 -8.86 -0.22
C GLU A 61 -18.29 -9.53 0.51
N CYS A 62 -18.29 -10.85 0.67
CA CYS A 62 -17.16 -11.59 1.25
C CYS A 62 -15.83 -11.28 0.55
N TRP A 63 -15.83 -11.27 -0.79
CA TRP A 63 -14.65 -10.88 -1.57
C TRP A 63 -14.25 -9.43 -1.30
N ARG A 64 -15.21 -8.49 -1.34
CA ARG A 64 -14.95 -7.06 -1.11
C ARG A 64 -14.38 -6.78 0.28
N VAL A 65 -14.91 -7.43 1.31
CA VAL A 65 -14.48 -7.25 2.70
C VAL A 65 -13.10 -7.87 2.91
N PHE A 66 -12.89 -9.10 2.44
CA PHE A 66 -11.61 -9.79 2.63
C PHE A 66 -10.48 -9.14 1.84
N TYR A 67 -10.73 -8.73 0.60
CA TYR A 67 -9.77 -8.03 -0.26
C TYR A 67 -9.94 -6.51 -0.20
N SER A 68 -10.45 -5.99 0.94
CA SER A 68 -10.42 -4.57 1.24
C SER A 68 -8.98 -4.12 1.50
N PHE A 69 -8.69 -2.86 1.17
CA PHE A 69 -7.36 -2.29 1.33
C PHE A 69 -6.86 -2.41 2.78
N GLU A 70 -7.73 -2.12 3.75
CA GLU A 70 -7.43 -2.17 5.18
C GLU A 70 -7.10 -3.60 5.63
N ASN A 71 -7.87 -4.59 5.19
CA ASN A 71 -7.63 -5.98 5.57
C ASN A 71 -6.36 -6.53 4.90
N MET A 72 -6.14 -6.23 3.61
CA MET A 72 -4.90 -6.59 2.92
C MET A 72 -3.68 -5.96 3.61
N ARG A 73 -3.78 -4.69 4.01
CA ARG A 73 -2.73 -4.00 4.78
C ARG A 73 -2.47 -4.72 6.10
N ALA A 74 -3.51 -5.01 6.88
CA ALA A 74 -3.39 -5.69 8.16
C ALA A 74 -2.76 -7.10 8.03
N ILE A 75 -3.12 -7.86 6.99
CA ILE A 75 -2.54 -9.17 6.72
C ILE A 75 -1.05 -9.05 6.36
N LEU A 76 -0.69 -8.16 5.43
CA LEU A 76 0.69 -7.99 4.99
C LEU A 76 1.61 -7.47 6.10
N SER A 77 1.14 -6.56 6.94
CA SER A 77 1.91 -6.02 8.07
C SER A 77 2.26 -7.07 9.13
N ARG A 78 1.50 -8.16 9.23
CA ARG A 78 1.76 -9.27 10.17
C ARG A 78 2.57 -10.40 9.53
N LEU A 79 2.79 -10.35 8.23
CA LEU A 79 3.36 -11.45 7.49
C LEU A 79 4.90 -11.45 7.59
N HIS A 80 5.48 -12.63 7.71
CA HIS A 80 6.94 -12.78 7.58
C HIS A 80 7.41 -12.34 6.18
N SER A 81 8.50 -11.58 6.13
CA SER A 81 9.05 -10.98 4.89
C SER A 81 9.21 -11.97 3.73
N GLY A 82 9.57 -13.22 4.03
CA GLY A 82 9.76 -14.27 3.02
C GLY A 82 8.49 -14.76 2.32
N ASN A 83 7.30 -14.40 2.82
CA ASN A 83 5.99 -14.75 2.25
C ASN A 83 5.27 -13.54 1.64
N TYR A 84 5.82 -12.35 1.82
CA TYR A 84 5.21 -11.08 1.46
C TYR A 84 4.75 -11.07 0.01
N TRP A 85 5.66 -11.35 -0.91
CA TRP A 85 5.38 -11.26 -2.33
C TRP A 85 4.46 -12.35 -2.86
N GLY A 86 4.55 -13.58 -2.34
CA GLY A 86 3.59 -14.64 -2.66
C GLY A 86 2.15 -14.26 -2.27
N VAL A 87 1.94 -13.71 -1.07
CA VAL A 87 0.60 -13.23 -0.65
C VAL A 87 0.17 -11.99 -1.43
N PHE A 88 1.09 -11.05 -1.65
CA PHE A 88 0.82 -9.81 -2.38
C PHE A 88 0.36 -10.07 -3.83
N ARG A 89 1.05 -10.95 -4.57
CA ARG A 89 0.62 -11.34 -5.94
C ARG A 89 -0.74 -12.04 -5.95
N ASN A 90 -1.01 -12.87 -4.93
CA ASN A 90 -2.32 -13.50 -4.77
C ASN A 90 -3.43 -12.46 -4.54
N PHE A 91 -3.16 -11.37 -3.82
CA PHE A 91 -4.13 -10.29 -3.66
C PHE A 91 -4.44 -9.60 -4.99
N ILE A 92 -3.43 -9.30 -5.80
CA ILE A 92 -3.64 -8.75 -7.15
C ILE A 92 -4.54 -9.69 -7.97
N PHE A 93 -4.19 -10.98 -8.01
CA PHE A 93 -4.92 -11.95 -8.82
C PHE A 93 -6.36 -12.16 -8.34
N SER A 94 -6.57 -12.37 -7.04
CA SER A 94 -7.90 -12.60 -6.47
C SER A 94 -8.80 -11.37 -6.53
N LYS A 95 -8.26 -10.17 -6.28
CA LYS A 95 -9.04 -8.93 -6.36
C LYS A 95 -9.40 -8.59 -7.80
N ASN A 96 -8.49 -8.83 -8.76
CA ASN A 96 -8.81 -8.76 -10.19
C ASN A 96 -9.98 -9.69 -10.54
N ALA A 97 -9.91 -10.95 -10.11
CA ALA A 97 -10.95 -11.93 -10.38
C ALA A 97 -12.32 -11.45 -9.90
N ALA A 98 -12.41 -11.08 -8.63
CA ALA A 98 -13.68 -10.74 -7.99
C ALA A 98 -14.25 -9.38 -8.43
N GLU A 99 -13.42 -8.34 -8.60
CA GLU A 99 -13.90 -6.96 -8.84
C GLU A 99 -13.82 -6.51 -10.31
N ILE A 100 -12.84 -7.02 -11.08
CA ILE A 100 -12.65 -6.63 -12.48
C ILE A 100 -13.43 -7.56 -13.39
N GLU A 101 -13.15 -8.86 -13.33
CA GLU A 101 -13.80 -9.87 -14.17
C GLU A 101 -15.17 -10.27 -13.62
N GLY A 102 -15.37 -10.21 -12.30
CA GLY A 102 -16.62 -10.61 -11.64
C GLY A 102 -16.79 -12.13 -11.57
N GLU A 103 -15.68 -12.87 -11.57
CA GLU A 103 -15.62 -14.32 -11.68
C GLU A 103 -14.74 -14.89 -10.56
N HIS A 104 -14.82 -16.20 -10.29
CA HIS A 104 -13.97 -16.82 -9.26
C HIS A 104 -12.49 -16.89 -9.71
N PRO A 105 -11.50 -16.67 -8.81
CA PRO A 105 -10.07 -16.71 -9.15
C PRO A 105 -9.60 -17.98 -9.85
N MET A 106 -10.23 -19.13 -9.60
CA MET A 106 -9.81 -20.40 -10.18
C MET A 106 -10.21 -20.58 -11.66
N ILE A 107 -11.19 -19.82 -12.15
CA ILE A 107 -11.67 -19.95 -13.53
C ILE A 107 -11.26 -18.77 -14.42
N THR A 108 -10.72 -17.72 -13.80
CA THR A 108 -10.37 -16.49 -14.49
C THR A 108 -8.88 -16.39 -14.78
N GLY A 109 -8.56 -15.50 -15.71
CA GLY A 109 -7.19 -15.12 -16.03
C GLY A 109 -6.98 -13.62 -15.89
N PHE A 110 -5.89 -13.13 -16.46
CA PHE A 110 -5.61 -11.69 -16.50
C PHE A 110 -6.46 -10.95 -17.54
N TRP A 111 -6.77 -11.62 -18.65
CA TRP A 111 -7.51 -11.05 -19.77
C TRP A 111 -8.49 -12.07 -20.34
N ARG A 112 -9.78 -11.76 -20.31
CA ARG A 112 -10.79 -12.57 -20.98
C ARG A 112 -10.80 -12.30 -22.49
N LEU A 113 -10.43 -13.30 -23.29
CA LEU A 113 -10.57 -13.24 -24.75
C LEU A 113 -11.95 -13.78 -25.13
N LYS A 114 -12.76 -12.94 -25.77
CA LYS A 114 -14.11 -13.29 -26.22
C LYS A 114 -14.07 -13.39 -27.74
N ASP A 115 -14.07 -14.60 -28.26
CA ASP A 115 -14.19 -14.79 -29.70
C ASP A 115 -15.62 -14.45 -30.17
N ARG A 116 -15.73 -14.01 -31.43
CA ARG A 116 -16.98 -13.60 -32.03
C ARG A 116 -17.89 -14.80 -32.32
N LEU A 117 -17.29 -15.91 -32.77
CA LEU A 117 -17.98 -17.10 -33.24
C LEU A 117 -18.27 -18.09 -32.11
N THR A 118 -17.47 -18.09 -31.05
CA THR A 118 -17.74 -18.89 -29.84
C THR A 118 -18.93 -18.33 -29.08
N ARG A 119 -20.14 -18.72 -29.50
CA ARG A 119 -21.41 -18.36 -28.85
C ARG A 119 -22.19 -19.63 -28.54
N ARG A 120 -22.96 -19.56 -27.46
CA ARG A 120 -23.89 -20.64 -27.10
C ARG A 120 -24.91 -20.83 -28.25
N PRO A 121 -25.33 -22.07 -28.55
CA PRO A 121 -26.40 -22.32 -29.50
C PRO A 121 -27.63 -21.45 -29.21
N GLY A 122 -28.21 -20.84 -30.24
CA GLY A 122 -29.37 -19.94 -30.12
C GLY A 122 -29.03 -18.46 -29.90
N PHE A 123 -27.77 -18.10 -29.62
CA PHE A 123 -27.38 -16.68 -29.51
C PHE A 123 -26.97 -16.09 -30.86
N PRO A 124 -27.39 -14.85 -31.20
CA PRO A 124 -27.02 -14.22 -32.46
C PRO A 124 -25.52 -13.91 -32.50
N ILE A 125 -24.90 -14.17 -33.65
CA ILE A 125 -23.51 -13.79 -33.90
C ILE A 125 -23.48 -12.30 -34.26
N PRO A 126 -22.80 -11.45 -33.48
CA PRO A 126 -22.72 -10.03 -33.80
C PRO A 126 -21.93 -9.80 -35.10
N GLY A 127 -22.29 -8.73 -35.81
CA GLY A 127 -21.49 -8.22 -36.92
C GLY A 127 -20.05 -7.89 -36.47
N ARG A 128 -19.11 -7.89 -37.43
CA ARG A 128 -17.68 -7.65 -37.13
C ARG A 128 -17.44 -6.30 -36.41
N TRP A 129 -18.10 -5.23 -36.88
CA TRP A 129 -17.92 -3.90 -36.32
C TRP A 129 -18.53 -3.72 -34.92
N PRO A 130 -19.80 -4.10 -34.66
CA PRO A 130 -20.34 -4.11 -33.30
C PRO A 130 -19.51 -4.92 -32.31
N HIS A 131 -19.01 -6.09 -32.73
CA HIS A 131 -18.11 -6.91 -31.91
C HIS A 131 -16.81 -6.17 -31.59
N PHE A 132 -16.15 -5.59 -32.59
CA PHE A 132 -14.90 -4.84 -32.40
C PHE A 132 -15.07 -3.65 -31.45
N VAL A 133 -16.10 -2.83 -31.65
CA VAL A 133 -16.38 -1.67 -30.77
C VAL A 133 -16.70 -2.13 -29.35
N GLY A 134 -17.48 -3.20 -29.19
CA GLY A 134 -17.78 -3.80 -27.89
C GLY A 134 -16.51 -4.29 -27.18
N GLN A 135 -15.64 -5.02 -27.89
CA GLN A 135 -14.36 -5.47 -27.37
C GLN A 135 -13.45 -4.30 -26.97
N LEU A 136 -13.37 -3.25 -27.78
CA LEU A 136 -12.55 -2.08 -27.46
C LEU A 136 -13.05 -1.39 -26.19
N ARG A 137 -14.36 -1.20 -26.05
CA ARG A 137 -14.97 -0.60 -24.84
C ARG A 137 -14.71 -1.45 -23.61
N GLU A 138 -14.89 -2.78 -23.72
CA GLU A 138 -14.63 -3.71 -22.62
C GLU A 138 -13.16 -3.67 -22.21
N LYS A 139 -12.23 -3.71 -23.18
CA LYS A 139 -10.80 -3.65 -22.91
C LYS A 139 -10.36 -2.31 -22.33
N ALA A 140 -10.93 -1.20 -22.79
CA ALA A 140 -10.68 0.11 -22.21
C ALA A 140 -11.12 0.16 -20.73
N HIS A 141 -12.31 -0.35 -20.43
CA HIS A 141 -12.82 -0.45 -19.05
C HIS A 141 -11.95 -1.38 -18.17
N GLN A 142 -11.53 -2.53 -18.71
CA GLN A 142 -10.63 -3.44 -18.02
C GLN A 142 -9.28 -2.78 -17.74
N ILE A 143 -8.67 -2.09 -18.71
CA ILE A 143 -7.41 -1.35 -18.54
C ILE A 143 -7.56 -0.28 -17.45
N GLN A 144 -8.67 0.47 -17.44
CA GLN A 144 -8.93 1.48 -16.40
C GLN A 144 -9.02 0.86 -15.01
N LYS A 145 -9.75 -0.24 -14.86
CA LYS A 145 -9.84 -0.97 -13.59
C LYS A 145 -8.49 -1.57 -13.16
N TRP A 146 -7.74 -2.14 -14.09
CA TRP A 146 -6.39 -2.67 -13.84
C TRP A 146 -5.42 -1.58 -13.41
N ALA A 147 -5.48 -0.41 -14.04
CA ALA A 147 -4.68 0.74 -13.62
C ALA A 147 -5.04 1.15 -12.18
N ALA A 148 -6.33 1.31 -11.88
CA ALA A 148 -6.78 1.62 -10.51
C ALA A 148 -6.32 0.57 -9.48
N LEU A 149 -6.43 -0.72 -9.81
CA LEU A 149 -5.94 -1.81 -8.98
C LEU A 149 -4.43 -1.72 -8.76
N LEU A 150 -3.64 -1.49 -9.82
CA LEU A 150 -2.19 -1.37 -9.69
C LEU A 150 -1.77 -0.17 -8.83
N LEU A 151 -2.47 0.96 -8.94
CA LEU A 151 -2.25 2.13 -8.09
C LEU A 151 -2.58 1.83 -6.62
N GLU A 152 -3.70 1.14 -6.36
CA GLU A 152 -4.08 0.69 -5.02
C GLU A 152 -3.04 -0.28 -4.44
N MET A 153 -2.57 -1.23 -5.25
CA MET A 153 -1.54 -2.19 -4.86
C MET A 153 -0.20 -1.49 -4.62
N GLU A 154 0.14 -0.48 -5.40
CA GLU A 154 1.34 0.31 -5.18
C GLU A 154 1.28 1.06 -3.84
N GLU A 155 0.15 1.70 -3.51
CA GLU A 155 -0.05 2.30 -2.19
C GLU A 155 0.05 1.26 -1.07
N LEU A 156 -0.61 0.11 -1.25
CA LEU A 156 -0.53 -1.00 -0.31
C LEU A 156 0.91 -1.47 -0.10
N TRP A 157 1.70 -1.54 -1.18
CA TRP A 157 3.10 -1.89 -1.15
C TRP A 157 3.93 -0.85 -0.40
N LEU A 158 3.75 0.44 -0.65
CA LEU A 158 4.49 1.49 0.05
C LEU A 158 4.29 1.43 1.56
N GLU A 159 3.08 1.08 1.99
CA GLU A 159 2.70 1.02 3.40
C GLU A 159 3.10 -0.28 4.12
N THR A 160 3.27 -1.37 3.37
CA THR A 160 3.47 -2.71 3.97
C THR A 160 4.79 -3.36 3.60
N ARG A 161 5.55 -2.79 2.66
CA ARG A 161 6.79 -3.40 2.17
C ARG A 161 7.79 -3.65 3.31
N PRO A 162 8.47 -4.80 3.32
CA PRO A 162 9.48 -5.07 4.32
C PRO A 162 10.64 -4.08 4.18
N ALA A 163 11.12 -3.55 5.30
CA ALA A 163 12.25 -2.63 5.32
C ALA A 163 13.49 -3.27 4.67
N THR A 164 14.09 -2.52 3.74
CA THR A 164 15.34 -2.83 3.07
C THR A 164 16.45 -3.00 4.10
N ARG A 165 17.52 -3.74 3.77
CA ARG A 165 18.68 -3.88 4.69
C ARG A 165 19.25 -2.52 5.13
N LEU A 166 19.28 -1.56 4.21
CA LEU A 166 19.74 -0.20 4.48
C LEU A 166 18.75 0.56 5.38
N GLU A 167 17.44 0.47 5.12
CA GLU A 167 16.39 1.03 6.00
C GLU A 167 16.48 0.46 7.41
N ARG A 168 16.68 -0.86 7.55
CA ARG A 168 16.88 -1.51 8.86
C ARG A 168 18.12 -0.99 9.58
N ARG A 169 19.22 -0.79 8.87
CA ARG A 169 20.44 -0.19 9.45
C ARG A 169 20.20 1.24 9.91
N LEU A 170 19.56 2.07 9.07
CA LEU A 170 19.23 3.45 9.41
C LEU A 170 18.31 3.54 10.63
N ILE A 171 17.30 2.67 10.71
CA ILE A 171 16.40 2.58 11.87
C ILE A 171 17.17 2.18 13.13
N ALA A 172 18.01 1.14 13.04
CA ALA A 172 18.83 0.70 14.17
C ALA A 172 19.85 1.77 14.62
N ASP A 173 20.44 2.51 13.69
CA ASP A 173 21.35 3.61 13.99
C ASP A 173 20.60 4.77 14.68
N LEU A 174 19.37 5.07 14.26
CA LEU A 174 18.50 6.04 14.93
C LEU A 174 18.13 5.62 16.36
N GLU A 175 17.81 4.35 16.55
CA GLU A 175 17.51 3.80 17.89
C GLU A 175 18.73 3.91 18.80
N ARG A 176 19.93 3.59 18.31
CA ARG A 176 21.18 3.77 19.07
C ARG A 176 21.46 5.23 19.43
N LEU A 177 21.18 6.15 18.51
CA LEU A 177 21.31 7.59 18.78
C LEU A 177 20.31 8.05 19.85
N ARG A 178 19.11 7.47 19.87
CA ARG A 178 18.07 7.74 20.87
C ARG A 178 18.40 7.14 22.24
N GLU A 179 18.96 5.95 22.30
CA GLU A 179 19.45 5.33 23.54
C GLU A 179 20.58 6.16 24.16
N ARG A 180 21.51 6.64 23.31
CA ARG A 180 22.54 7.60 23.75
C ARG A 180 21.93 8.90 24.25
N GLU A 181 20.89 9.43 23.60
CA GLU A 181 20.20 10.63 24.09
C GLU A 181 19.59 10.42 25.49
N THR A 182 18.99 9.27 25.76
CA THR A 182 18.44 8.94 27.09
C THR A 182 19.53 8.77 28.14
N GLU A 183 20.62 8.06 27.83
CA GLU A 183 21.78 7.94 28.72
C GLU A 183 22.39 9.32 29.03
N TRP A 184 22.43 10.20 28.03
CA TRP A 184 22.94 11.56 28.15
C TRP A 184 21.99 12.44 28.98
N ALA A 185 20.68 12.34 28.78
CA ALA A 185 19.67 13.06 29.56
C ALA A 185 19.71 12.65 31.05
N ASP A 186 19.86 11.35 31.32
CA ASP A 186 20.01 10.81 32.67
C ASP A 186 21.32 11.27 33.33
N SER A 187 22.43 11.27 32.59
CA SER A 187 23.72 11.77 33.07
C SER A 187 23.70 13.26 33.44
N LEU A 188 22.77 14.03 32.85
CA LEU A 188 22.64 15.47 33.02
C LEU A 188 21.52 15.88 33.99
N ARG A 189 20.82 14.91 34.62
CA ARG A 189 19.71 15.13 35.56
C ARG A 189 18.63 16.09 35.00
N LEU A 190 18.35 16.00 33.71
CA LEU A 190 17.23 16.72 33.10
C LEU A 190 15.91 16.02 33.45
N PRO A 191 14.76 16.72 33.47
CA PRO A 191 13.47 16.09 33.69
C PRO A 191 13.24 14.99 32.66
N ASP A 192 12.79 13.82 33.12
CA ASP A 192 12.64 12.59 32.34
C ASP A 192 11.93 12.84 30.99
N PRO A 193 12.65 12.82 29.86
CA PRO A 193 12.07 13.05 28.54
C PRO A 193 11.01 12.00 28.17
N SER A 194 11.04 10.83 28.84
CA SER A 194 10.15 9.71 28.57
C SER A 194 8.69 10.00 28.96
N ALA A 195 8.42 11.01 29.80
CA ALA A 195 7.05 11.41 30.15
C ALA A 195 6.31 12.12 29.00
N LEU A 196 7.00 12.91 28.17
CA LEU A 196 6.41 13.55 26.97
C LEU A 196 6.34 12.61 25.77
N LEU A 197 7.16 11.55 25.75
CA LEU A 197 7.37 10.69 24.58
C LEU A 197 6.56 9.39 24.58
N ARG A 198 5.98 8.98 25.73
CA ARG A 198 5.13 7.77 25.86
C ARG A 198 3.85 7.78 25.02
N ALA A 199 3.44 8.92 24.46
CA ALA A 199 2.28 9.01 23.55
C ALA A 199 2.52 8.39 22.16
N SER A 200 3.73 7.93 21.84
CA SER A 200 4.12 7.53 20.47
C SER A 200 4.68 6.11 20.34
N SER A 201 4.71 5.31 21.42
CA SER A 201 5.27 3.96 21.38
C SER A 201 4.23 2.92 20.94
N THR A 202 4.21 2.57 19.65
CA THR A 202 3.78 1.22 19.24
C THR A 202 4.62 0.68 18.08
N SER A 203 5.51 -0.25 18.43
CA SER A 203 6.30 -1.16 17.57
C SER A 203 7.46 -0.56 16.76
N ALA A 204 8.67 -0.92 17.19
CA ALA A 204 9.98 -0.67 16.58
C ALA A 204 10.20 -1.32 15.19
N ILE A 205 9.17 -1.38 14.34
CA ILE A 205 9.27 -1.87 12.95
C ILE A 205 8.56 -0.92 11.95
N ALA A 206 7.97 0.20 12.39
CA ALA A 206 7.05 0.97 11.55
C ALA A 206 7.67 2.21 10.85
N ASN A 207 7.75 2.15 9.52
CA ASN A 207 7.66 3.25 8.56
C ASN A 207 8.69 4.41 8.53
N VAL A 208 8.99 4.81 7.29
CA VAL A 208 9.74 6.03 6.91
C VAL A 208 9.11 7.31 7.48
N VAL A 209 7.81 7.31 7.81
CA VAL A 209 7.15 8.42 8.53
C VAL A 209 7.65 8.53 9.97
N GLU A 210 7.83 7.43 10.69
CA GLU A 210 8.39 7.46 12.06
C GLU A 210 9.87 7.81 12.02
N MET A 211 10.61 7.27 11.05
CA MET A 211 11.99 7.67 10.79
C MET A 211 12.13 9.20 10.55
N ARG A 212 11.14 9.82 9.87
CA ARG A 212 11.13 11.26 9.57
C ARG A 212 10.75 12.10 10.78
N ARG A 213 9.86 11.58 11.63
CA ARG A 213 9.49 12.21 12.91
C ARG A 213 10.65 12.12 13.87
N ALA A 214 11.24 10.94 14.07
CA ALA A 214 12.41 10.73 14.91
C ALA A 214 13.58 11.65 14.53
N LEU A 215 13.90 11.76 13.23
CA LEU A 215 14.95 12.67 12.74
C LEU A 215 14.61 14.14 13.04
N ARG A 216 13.35 14.54 12.85
CA ARG A 216 12.88 15.91 13.11
C ARG A 216 12.89 16.24 14.60
N ASP A 217 12.40 15.32 15.43
CA ASP A 217 12.33 15.47 16.87
C ASP A 217 13.75 15.58 17.44
N TRP A 218 14.67 14.71 17.00
CA TRP A 218 16.09 14.80 17.35
C TRP A 218 16.71 16.14 16.93
N THR A 219 16.46 16.63 15.71
CA THR A 219 16.95 17.96 15.29
C THR A 219 16.37 19.12 16.10
N ASN A 220 15.18 18.94 16.70
CA ASN A 220 14.51 19.99 17.45
C ASN A 220 14.76 19.91 18.97
N THR A 221 15.23 18.76 19.50
CA THR A 221 15.52 18.58 20.94
C THR A 221 17.01 18.62 21.23
N VAL A 222 17.81 17.84 20.50
CA VAL A 222 19.24 17.64 20.78
C VAL A 222 20.08 18.78 20.24
N LEU A 223 19.78 19.24 19.02
CA LEU A 223 20.53 20.31 18.37
C LEU A 223 20.50 21.60 19.24
N PRO A 224 19.34 22.10 19.72
CA PRO A 224 19.28 23.27 20.61
C PRO A 224 20.03 23.09 21.93
N ALA A 225 19.93 21.93 22.57
CA ALA A 225 20.62 21.62 23.82
C ALA A 225 22.15 21.60 23.65
N PHE A 226 22.63 21.06 22.54
CA PHE A 226 24.04 21.11 22.15
C PHE A 226 24.52 22.56 21.93
N LEU A 227 23.73 23.41 21.27
CA LEU A 227 24.11 24.82 21.10
C LEU A 227 24.15 25.57 22.44
N GLN A 228 23.18 25.30 23.33
CA GLN A 228 23.12 25.97 24.64
C GLN A 228 24.33 25.64 25.50
N ARG A 229 24.82 24.39 25.47
CA ARG A 229 26.04 24.01 26.19
C ARG A 229 27.31 24.51 25.52
N GLY A 230 27.34 24.58 24.18
CA GLY A 230 28.40 25.28 23.44
C GLY A 230 28.48 26.76 23.80
N ARG A 231 27.32 27.42 23.99
CA ARG A 231 27.22 28.78 24.54
C ARG A 231 27.70 28.84 25.99
N GLY A 232 27.25 27.94 26.86
CA GLY A 232 27.64 27.93 28.28
C GLY A 232 29.12 27.62 28.54
N ALA A 233 29.73 26.72 27.77
CA ALA A 233 31.16 26.43 27.85
C ALA A 233 32.02 27.59 27.31
N MET A 234 31.50 28.29 26.30
CA MET A 234 32.13 29.47 25.73
C MET A 234 31.94 30.71 26.62
N GLU A 235 30.78 30.89 27.26
CA GLU A 235 30.52 31.91 28.29
C GLU A 235 31.38 31.68 29.54
N ALA A 236 31.54 30.42 29.98
CA ALA A 236 32.43 30.07 31.09
C ALA A 236 33.91 30.34 30.75
N SER A 237 34.30 30.20 29.48
CA SER A 237 35.64 30.54 28.99
C SER A 237 35.82 32.04 28.69
N LEU A 238 34.73 32.79 28.48
CA LEU A 238 34.72 34.24 28.31
C LEU A 238 34.69 34.97 29.65
N SER A 239 34.10 34.36 30.70
CA SER A 239 34.07 34.92 32.06
C SER A 239 35.42 34.92 32.78
N SER A 240 36.42 34.22 32.25
CA SER A 240 37.80 34.22 32.77
C SER A 240 38.69 35.28 32.12
N LEU A 241 38.19 36.07 31.16
CA LEU A 241 38.90 37.17 30.51
C LEU A 241 38.38 38.53 31.03
N PRO A 242 39.25 39.53 31.27
CA PRO A 242 38.81 40.86 31.71
C PRO A 242 37.92 41.52 30.66
N GLN A 243 36.91 42.24 31.15
CA GLN A 243 35.79 42.83 30.41
C GLN A 243 36.12 43.31 28.99
N MET A 244 35.65 42.55 27.99
CA MET A 244 35.47 43.01 26.61
C MET A 244 34.01 43.44 26.40
N PRO A 245 33.74 44.42 25.52
CA PRO A 245 32.38 44.90 25.28
C PRO A 245 31.49 43.78 24.71
N SER A 246 30.21 43.81 25.08
CA SER A 246 29.22 42.78 24.80
C SER A 246 29.07 42.50 23.30
N VAL A 247 29.74 41.45 22.84
CA VAL A 247 29.49 40.87 21.52
C VAL A 247 28.19 40.09 21.59
N THR A 248 27.13 40.64 20.98
CA THR A 248 25.89 39.92 20.73
C THR A 248 26.17 38.81 19.72
N LEU A 249 26.32 37.58 20.21
CA LEU A 249 26.45 36.40 19.37
C LEU A 249 25.11 36.05 18.73
N ASN A 250 24.82 36.69 17.59
CA ASN A 250 23.86 36.23 16.60
C ASN A 250 24.40 34.94 15.94
N LEU A 251 24.29 33.80 16.63
CA LEU A 251 24.57 32.49 16.06
C LEU A 251 23.38 32.08 15.18
N SER A 252 23.58 32.11 13.87
CA SER A 252 22.63 31.60 12.91
C SER A 252 22.77 30.07 12.77
N LEU A 253 21.68 29.36 12.47
CA LEU A 253 21.62 27.89 12.26
C LEU A 253 22.79 27.28 11.44
N PRO A 254 23.36 27.95 10.41
CA PRO A 254 24.53 27.47 9.67
C PRO A 254 25.80 27.25 10.49
N ASP A 255 26.12 28.15 11.44
CA ASP A 255 27.39 28.12 12.20
C ASP A 255 27.49 26.95 13.19
N LEU A 256 26.35 26.29 13.45
CA LEU A 256 26.23 25.17 14.36
C LEU A 256 26.21 23.83 13.66
N TRP A 257 25.82 23.82 12.38
CA TRP A 257 26.02 22.69 11.49
C TRP A 257 27.51 22.32 11.43
N ASP A 258 28.38 23.32 11.47
CA ASP A 258 29.83 23.15 11.46
C ASP A 258 30.47 22.56 12.72
N LYS A 259 29.69 22.38 13.79
CA LYS A 259 30.15 21.78 15.06
C LYS A 259 29.68 20.35 15.28
N VAL A 260 28.79 19.84 14.42
CA VAL A 260 28.39 18.42 14.44
C VAL A 260 29.56 17.56 13.91
N PRO A 261 29.89 16.41 14.51
CA PRO A 261 30.95 15.53 13.99
C PRO A 261 30.74 15.18 12.52
N THR A 262 31.80 15.14 11.72
CA THR A 262 31.75 14.97 10.26
C THR A 262 31.01 13.69 9.86
N ASP A 263 31.33 12.57 10.52
CA ASP A 263 30.67 11.27 10.32
C ASP A 263 29.15 11.33 10.56
N MET A 264 28.72 12.17 11.50
CA MET A 264 27.32 12.34 11.85
C MET A 264 26.59 13.25 10.86
N ARG A 265 27.25 14.30 10.35
CA ARG A 265 26.71 15.14 9.26
C ARG A 265 26.52 14.36 7.98
N ASP A 266 27.53 13.59 7.59
CA ASP A 266 27.48 12.76 6.39
C ASP A 266 26.38 11.70 6.51
N TRP A 267 26.21 11.13 7.70
CA TRP A 267 25.10 10.23 7.98
C TRP A 267 23.74 10.94 7.93
N ILE A 268 23.57 12.14 8.52
CA ILE A 268 22.30 12.90 8.46
C ILE A 268 21.97 13.28 7.01
N LEU A 269 22.94 13.73 6.22
CA LEU A 269 22.73 14.09 4.82
C LEU A 269 22.41 12.86 3.96
N CYS A 270 23.07 11.72 4.23
CA CYS A 270 22.78 10.47 3.56
C CYS A 270 21.38 9.94 3.92
N ALA A 271 21.03 9.98 5.20
CA ALA A 271 19.71 9.64 5.71
C ALA A 271 18.64 10.59 5.14
N GLU A 272 18.86 11.90 5.12
CA GLU A 272 17.92 12.87 4.57
C GLU A 272 17.76 12.71 3.06
N ARG A 273 18.85 12.49 2.32
CA ARG A 273 18.84 12.21 0.87
C ARG A 273 18.08 10.93 0.56
N TYR A 274 18.29 9.89 1.36
CA TYR A 274 17.58 8.62 1.25
C TYR A 274 16.09 8.78 1.60
N MET A 275 15.78 9.47 2.69
CA MET A 275 14.42 9.78 3.15
C MET A 275 13.62 10.63 2.17
N ARG A 276 14.26 11.58 1.50
CA ARG A 276 13.66 12.36 0.41
C ARG A 276 13.40 11.49 -0.83
N SER A 277 14.15 10.41 -1.02
CA SER A 277 14.00 9.48 -2.14
C SER A 277 12.96 8.38 -1.89
N VAL A 278 12.59 8.14 -0.63
CA VAL A 278 11.63 7.10 -0.25
C VAL A 278 10.27 7.74 0.01
N GLN A 279 9.34 7.54 -0.92
CA GLN A 279 7.95 7.95 -0.73
C GLN A 279 7.24 6.95 0.18
N VAL A 280 6.45 7.45 1.12
CA VAL A 280 5.73 6.62 2.11
C VAL A 280 4.27 6.40 1.70
N SER A 281 3.76 7.23 0.80
CA SER A 281 2.39 7.17 0.29
C SER A 281 2.29 8.01 -0.99
N ARG A 282 1.40 7.59 -1.90
CA ARG A 282 1.00 8.28 -3.13
C ARG A 282 0.03 9.44 -2.91
N ARG A 283 -0.63 9.52 -1.75
CA ARG A 283 -1.67 10.52 -1.45
C ARG A 283 -1.32 11.97 -1.85
N PRO A 284 -0.09 12.48 -1.64
CA PRO A 284 0.27 13.83 -2.08
C PRO A 284 0.29 14.00 -3.61
N LEU A 285 0.69 12.95 -4.35
CA LEU A 285 0.66 12.92 -5.82
C LEU A 285 -0.78 12.81 -6.32
N ASP A 286 -1.59 11.94 -5.72
CA ASP A 286 -3.00 11.76 -6.09
C ASP A 286 -3.79 13.06 -5.91
N TRP A 287 -3.59 13.74 -4.78
CA TRP A 287 -4.24 15.02 -4.51
C TRP A 287 -3.83 16.09 -5.53
N TYR A 288 -2.55 16.12 -5.90
CA TYR A 288 -2.07 17.01 -6.96
C TYR A 288 -2.74 16.71 -8.31
N TRP A 289 -2.80 15.45 -8.73
CA TRP A 289 -3.40 15.06 -10.00
C TRP A 289 -4.91 15.30 -10.02
N LEU A 290 -5.60 15.05 -8.91
CA LEU A 290 -7.02 15.35 -8.76
C LEU A 290 -7.29 16.85 -8.91
N GLN A 291 -6.47 17.69 -8.26
CA GLN A 291 -6.56 19.14 -8.38
C GLN A 291 -6.19 19.61 -9.80
N ALA A 292 -5.17 19.01 -10.41
CA ALA A 292 -4.77 19.33 -11.77
C ALA A 292 -5.89 18.99 -12.76
N TRP A 293 -6.49 17.81 -12.63
CA TRP A 293 -7.62 17.38 -13.44
C TRP A 293 -8.86 18.27 -13.26
N HIS A 294 -9.17 18.65 -12.02
CA HIS A 294 -10.24 19.59 -11.73
C HIS A 294 -10.00 20.95 -12.41
N ASN A 295 -8.78 21.48 -12.32
CA ASN A 295 -8.40 22.73 -12.98
C ASN A 295 -8.45 22.62 -14.51
N LEU A 296 -8.03 21.50 -15.10
CA LEU A 296 -8.12 21.23 -16.54
C LEU A 296 -9.58 21.23 -17.01
N ARG A 297 -10.47 20.50 -16.32
CA ARG A 297 -11.91 20.47 -16.64
C ARG A 297 -12.58 21.83 -16.45
N ALA A 298 -12.12 22.62 -15.50
CA ALA A 298 -12.61 23.98 -15.26
C ALA A 298 -12.03 25.03 -16.23
N GLY A 299 -11.22 24.61 -17.23
CA GLY A 299 -10.58 25.51 -18.20
C GLY A 299 -9.46 26.37 -17.62
N LYS A 300 -9.01 26.11 -16.38
CA LYS A 300 -8.01 26.90 -15.65
C LYS A 300 -6.59 26.40 -15.89
N PHE A 301 -6.20 26.25 -17.15
CA PHE A 301 -4.89 25.69 -17.53
C PHE A 301 -3.70 26.49 -16.98
N TRP A 302 -3.85 27.81 -16.85
CA TRP A 302 -2.84 28.73 -16.30
C TRP A 302 -2.50 28.49 -14.82
N ARG A 303 -3.32 27.75 -14.07
CA ARG A 303 -3.02 27.37 -12.68
C ARG A 303 -2.02 26.21 -12.58
N LEU A 304 -1.78 25.50 -13.69
CA LEU A 304 -0.82 24.40 -13.74
C LEU A 304 0.56 24.96 -13.99
N ARG A 305 1.46 24.80 -13.01
CA ARG A 305 2.88 25.11 -13.19
C ARG A 305 3.54 23.98 -13.99
N PRO A 306 4.02 24.20 -15.22
CA PRO A 306 4.57 23.11 -16.04
C PRO A 306 5.74 22.38 -15.39
N SER A 307 6.62 23.11 -14.69
CA SER A 307 7.72 22.53 -13.94
C SER A 307 7.26 21.57 -12.83
N GLN A 308 6.17 21.91 -12.13
CA GLN A 308 5.60 21.06 -11.09
C GLN A 308 4.91 19.82 -11.67
N VAL A 309 4.25 19.96 -12.83
CA VAL A 309 3.68 18.82 -13.57
C VAL A 309 4.78 17.83 -13.94
N VAL A 310 5.88 18.32 -14.53
CA VAL A 310 7.02 17.48 -14.93
C VAL A 310 7.65 16.80 -13.72
N VAL A 311 7.92 17.53 -12.63
CA VAL A 311 8.50 16.95 -11.41
C VAL A 311 7.60 15.86 -10.81
N ASN A 312 6.29 16.12 -10.71
CA ASN A 312 5.36 15.14 -10.15
C ASN A 312 5.16 13.95 -11.09
N PHE A 313 5.17 14.15 -12.40
CA PHE A 313 5.16 13.05 -13.38
C PHE A 313 6.39 12.16 -13.26
N VAL A 314 7.59 12.74 -13.18
CA VAL A 314 8.84 11.98 -13.00
C VAL A 314 8.80 11.21 -11.68
N ARG A 315 8.28 11.81 -10.60
CA ARG A 315 8.08 11.13 -9.32
C ARG A 315 7.15 9.93 -9.46
N ASP A 316 5.98 10.12 -10.06
CA ASP A 316 4.98 9.07 -10.27
C ASP A 316 5.54 7.92 -11.12
N PHE A 317 6.18 8.25 -12.24
CA PHE A 317 6.85 7.27 -13.09
C PHE A 317 7.94 6.50 -12.35
N SER A 318 8.80 7.20 -11.59
CA SER A 318 9.86 6.55 -10.82
C SER A 318 9.34 5.60 -9.74
N LEU A 319 8.21 5.95 -9.13
CA LEU A 319 7.56 5.18 -8.10
C LEU A 319 6.93 3.91 -8.69
N SER A 320 6.14 4.06 -9.75
CA SER A 320 5.55 2.92 -10.45
C SER A 320 6.59 2.02 -11.10
N ALA A 321 7.70 2.57 -11.61
CA ALA A 321 8.82 1.78 -12.12
C ALA A 321 9.50 0.96 -11.00
N ARG A 322 9.68 1.56 -9.81
CA ARG A 322 10.22 0.85 -8.63
C ARG A 322 9.28 -0.24 -8.14
N PHE A 323 7.98 0.05 -8.11
CA PHE A 323 6.96 -0.94 -7.76
C PHE A 323 6.95 -2.11 -8.75
N ALA A 324 6.93 -1.81 -10.06
CA ALA A 324 6.98 -2.83 -11.11
C ALA A 324 8.26 -3.66 -11.02
N TRP A 325 9.42 -3.02 -10.82
CA TRP A 325 10.68 -3.73 -10.61
C TRP A 325 10.64 -4.65 -9.40
N ALA A 326 10.16 -4.15 -8.25
CA ALA A 326 10.03 -4.93 -7.02
C ALA A 326 9.07 -6.11 -7.21
N LEU A 327 7.93 -5.87 -7.87
CA LEU A 327 6.94 -6.89 -8.18
C LEU A 327 7.47 -7.95 -9.14
N LEU A 328 8.33 -7.61 -10.11
CA LEU A 328 8.87 -8.57 -11.08
C LEU A 328 10.04 -9.36 -10.51
N THR A 329 10.95 -8.70 -9.79
CA THR A 329 12.20 -9.29 -9.28
C THR A 329 12.03 -10.05 -7.98
N ALA A 330 10.94 -9.82 -7.25
CA ALA A 330 10.68 -10.51 -6.00
C ALA A 330 10.44 -12.02 -6.21
N SER A 331 11.43 -12.82 -5.83
CA SER A 331 11.32 -14.28 -5.72
C SER A 331 10.82 -14.69 -4.34
N ASP A 332 9.89 -15.63 -4.27
CA ASP A 332 9.54 -16.28 -3.00
C ASP A 332 10.76 -17.06 -2.49
N THR A 333 11.29 -16.63 -1.35
CA THR A 333 12.45 -17.26 -0.70
C THR A 333 12.25 -18.74 -0.36
N ARG A 334 10.99 -19.23 -0.36
CA ARG A 334 10.68 -20.66 -0.16
C ARG A 334 11.17 -21.58 -1.27
N MET A 335 11.35 -21.09 -2.50
CA MET A 335 11.81 -21.96 -3.60
C MET A 335 13.32 -22.28 -3.53
N ARG A 336 14.09 -21.60 -2.67
CA ARG A 336 15.51 -21.89 -2.47
C ARG A 336 15.81 -22.87 -1.33
N SER A 337 14.78 -23.32 -0.60
CA SER A 337 14.94 -24.18 0.59
C SER A 337 14.34 -25.57 0.42
N ARG A 338 14.20 -26.07 -0.81
CA ARG A 338 14.01 -27.51 -1.03
C ARG A 338 15.36 -28.11 -1.44
N PRO A 339 15.92 -29.05 -0.66
CA PRO A 339 17.15 -29.75 -1.01
C PRO A 339 16.98 -30.57 -2.29
#